data_AF-A0A8X7WLG0-F1
#
_entry.id   AF-A0A8X7WLG0-F1
#
_cell.length_a   1.000
_cell.length_b   1.000
_cell.length_c   1.000
_cell.angle_alpha   90.00
_cell.angle_beta   90.00
_cell.angle_gamma   90.00
#
_symmetry.space_group_name_H-M   'P 1'
#
loop_
_entity.id
_entity.type
_entity.pdbx_description
1 polymer ?
#
loop_
_entity_poly.entity_id
_entity_poly.type
_entity_poly.pdbx_seq_one_letter_code
_entity_poly.pdbx_strand_id
1 'polypeptide(L)' 'MEREDHLPPLLRIPDRIFAVGHEPVGVKVTPYHKPHAIRQILKTLDPEEVGTIRDSPFGKLVETRAVSA' A
#
# COMPACT_ATOMS: atom_id res chain seq x y z
N MET A 1 -20.65 -40.63 1.69
CA MET A 1 -20.73 -39.90 2.97
C MET A 1 -19.77 -38.74 2.84
N GLU A 2 -20.36 -37.64 2.39
CA GLU A 2 -19.81 -36.37 1.94
C GLU A 2 -18.67 -35.86 2.84
N ARG A 3 -17.52 -35.54 2.23
CA ARG A 3 -16.53 -34.68 2.88
C ARG A 3 -17.00 -33.25 2.65
N GLU A 4 -17.98 -32.84 3.46
CA GLU A 4 -18.47 -31.47 3.48
C GLU A 4 -17.32 -30.57 3.94
N ASP A 5 -16.80 -29.78 2.99
CA ASP A 5 -15.72 -28.84 3.17
C ASP A 5 -15.95 -28.00 4.43
N HIS A 6 -15.02 -28.08 5.38
CA HIS A 6 -14.93 -27.21 6.54
C HIS A 6 -14.54 -25.79 6.10
N LEU A 7 -15.36 -25.16 5.26
CA LEU A 7 -15.31 -23.72 5.06
C LEU A 7 -15.79 -23.09 6.37
N PRO A 8 -15.06 -22.11 6.92
CA PRO A 8 -15.57 -21.35 8.06
C PRO A 8 -16.97 -20.82 7.68
N PRO A 9 -17.92 -20.74 8.63
CA PRO A 9 -19.25 -20.24 8.32
C PRO A 9 -19.09 -18.94 7.56
N LEU A 10 -19.67 -18.88 6.34
CA LEU A 10 -19.60 -17.71 5.48
C LEU A 10 -19.87 -16.50 6.37
N LEU A 11 -18.85 -15.67 6.60
CA LEU A 11 -18.96 -14.51 7.45
C LEU A 11 -20.10 -13.69 6.84
N ARG A 12 -21.27 -13.69 7.49
CA ARG A 12 -22.42 -12.89 7.05
C ARG A 12 -22.01 -11.44 7.24
N ILE A 13 -21.49 -10.86 6.16
CA ILE A 13 -21.23 -9.43 6.11
C ILE A 13 -22.58 -8.76 6.32
N PRO A 14 -22.69 -7.81 7.27
CA PRO A 14 -23.92 -7.05 7.43
C PRO A 14 -24.31 -6.38 6.11
N ASP A 15 -25.60 -6.27 5.84
CA ASP A 15 -26.12 -5.57 4.65
C ASP A 15 -25.59 -4.14 4.54
N ARG A 16 -25.17 -3.55 5.68
CA ARG A 16 -24.50 -2.26 5.75
C ARG A 16 -23.36 -2.28 6.77
N ILE A 17 -22.16 -1.91 6.32
CA ILE A 17 -20.95 -1.84 7.16
C ILE A 17 -20.85 -0.48 7.89
N PHE A 18 -21.36 0.59 7.28
CA PHE A 18 -21.32 1.95 7.81
C PHE A 18 -22.70 2.42 8.28
N ALA A 19 -22.77 3.29 9.29
CA ALA A 19 -24.04 3.92 9.63
C ALA A 19 -24.50 4.87 8.50
N VAL A 20 -25.82 5.06 8.37
CA VAL A 20 -26.41 5.99 7.39
C VAL A 20 -25.83 7.40 7.61
N GLY A 21 -25.25 8.00 6.56
CA GLY A 21 -24.64 9.32 6.61
C GLY A 21 -23.20 9.34 7.15
N HIS A 22 -22.67 8.18 7.55
CA HIS A 22 -21.29 7.97 7.97
C HIS A 22 -20.49 7.12 6.97
N GLU A 23 -21.01 6.93 5.76
CA GLU A 23 -20.26 6.31 4.68
C GLU A 23 -18.96 7.11 4.45
N PRO A 24 -17.81 6.43 4.26
CA PRO A 24 -16.56 7.12 4.02
C PRO A 24 -16.71 7.95 2.74
N VAL A 25 -16.57 9.27 2.88
CA VAL A 25 -16.73 10.28 1.82
C VAL A 25 -15.66 10.21 0.73
N GLY A 26 -14.90 9.11 0.64
CA GLY A 26 -13.83 8.93 -0.34
C GLY A 26 -12.64 9.85 -0.13
N VAL A 27 -12.47 10.45 1.06
CA VAL A 27 -11.27 11.23 1.38
C VAL A 27 -10.09 10.29 1.28
N LYS A 28 -9.27 10.47 0.22
CA LYS A 28 -8.01 9.76 0.06
C LYS A 28 -7.21 10.01 1.32
N VAL A 29 -7.07 8.97 2.13
CA VAL A 29 -6.19 8.99 3.30
C VAL A 29 -4.84 9.45 2.78
N THR A 30 -4.29 10.52 3.37
CA THR A 30 -2.90 10.89 3.14
C THR A 30 -2.08 9.61 3.26
N PRO A 31 -1.18 9.31 2.31
CA PRO A 31 -0.51 8.02 2.33
C PRO A 31 0.05 7.74 3.73
N TYR A 32 -0.21 6.55 4.28
CA TYR A 32 0.32 6.16 5.59
C TYR A 32 1.86 6.14 5.63
N HIS A 33 2.52 6.26 4.46
CA HIS A 33 3.97 6.38 4.37
C HIS A 33 4.41 7.83 4.57
N LYS A 34 5.47 8.02 5.34
CA LYS A 34 6.12 9.33 5.45
C LYS A 34 6.51 9.80 4.05
N PRO A 35 5.99 10.93 3.56
CA PRO A 35 6.47 11.49 2.31
C PRO A 35 7.99 11.66 2.45
N HIS A 36 8.73 11.31 1.41
CA HIS A 36 10.20 11.36 1.36
C HIS A 36 10.99 10.22 2.03
N ALA A 37 10.37 9.21 2.67
CA ALA A 37 11.12 8.10 3.27
C ALA A 37 12.06 7.39 2.27
N ILE A 38 11.56 7.09 1.07
CA ILE A 38 12.36 6.49 -0.02
C ILE A 38 13.55 7.40 -0.37
N ARG A 39 13.33 8.72 -0.46
CA ARG A 39 14.42 9.67 -0.74
C ARG A 39 15.46 9.75 0.36
N GLN A 40 15.05 9.62 1.62
CA GLN A 40 15.98 9.59 2.74
C GLN A 40 16.84 8.33 2.71
N ILE A 41 16.23 7.18 2.42
CA ILE A 41 16.95 5.90 2.26
C ILE A 41 17.94 5.99 1.09
N LEU A 42 17.52 6.48 -0.08
CA LEU A 42 18.42 6.60 -1.23
C LEU A 42 19.60 7.55 -0.99
N LYS A 43 19.47 8.54 -0.11
CA LYS A 43 20.56 9.46 0.26
C LYS A 43 21.61 8.84 1.18
N THR A 44 21.27 7.76 1.88
CA THR A 44 22.21 7.08 2.79
C THR A 44 22.97 5.94 2.11
N LEU A 45 22.57 5.56 0.90
CA LEU A 45 23.20 4.49 0.12
C LEU A 45 24.36 5.02 -0.71
N ASP A 46 25.34 4.16 -0.96
CA ASP A 46 26.42 4.44 -1.88
C ASP A 46 25.91 4.48 -3.34
N PRO A 47 26.59 5.22 -4.24
CA PRO A 47 26.17 5.35 -5.65
C PRO A 47 26.02 4.01 -6.38
N GLU A 48 26.85 3.01 -6.03
CA GLU A 48 26.79 1.67 -6.59
C GLU A 48 25.54 0.89 -6.15
N GLU A 49 25.16 1.02 -4.88
CA GLU A 49 23.95 0.41 -4.33
C GLU A 49 22.70 1.01 -4.96
N VAL A 50 22.69 2.34 -5.18
CA VAL A 50 21.62 3.03 -5.91
C VAL A 50 21.55 2.55 -7.36
N GLY A 51 22.70 2.34 -8.01
CA GLY A 51 22.78 1.74 -9.36
C GLY A 51 22.14 0.35 -9.40
N THR A 52 22.47 -0.50 -8.43
CA THR A 52 21.90 -1.86 -8.30
C THR A 52 20.37 -1.82 -8.16
N ILE A 53 19.83 -0.89 -7.36
CA ILE A 53 18.38 -0.74 -7.21
C ILE A 53 17.75 -0.24 -8.52
N ARG A 54 18.43 0.66 -9.24
CA ARG A 54 17.94 1.22 -10.51
C ARG A 54 17.80 0.17 -11.59
N ASP A 55 18.73 -0.79 -11.65
CA ASP A 55 18.73 -1.87 -12.63
C ASP A 55 17.79 -3.03 -12.24
N SER A 56 17.29 -3.03 -11.00
CA SER A 56 16.32 -4.00 -10.51
C SER A 56 14.87 -3.65 -10.90
N PRO A 57 13.90 -4.56 -10.67
CA PRO A 57 12.47 -4.25 -10.81
C PRO A 57 11.99 -3.05 -9.98
N PHE A 58 12.75 -2.64 -8.97
CA PHE A 58 12.47 -1.49 -8.11
C PHE A 58 12.99 -0.15 -8.67
N GLY A 59 13.58 -0.11 -9.86
CA GLY A 59 14.16 1.13 -10.42
C GLY A 59 13.19 2.31 -10.48
N LYS A 60 11.88 2.05 -10.67
CA LYS A 60 10.84 3.07 -10.62
C LYS A 60 10.73 3.81 -9.27
N LEU A 61 11.16 3.18 -8.18
CA LEU A 61 11.20 3.82 -6.85
C LEU A 61 12.27 4.92 -6.79
N VAL A 62 13.37 4.76 -7.52
CA VAL A 62 14.43 5.77 -7.64
C VAL A 62 13.94 6.99 -8.43
N GLU A 63 13.07 6.77 -9.41
CA GLU A 63 12.47 7.81 -10.25
C GLU A 63 11.28 8.53 -9.58
N THR A 64 10.82 8.05 -8.42
CA THR A 64 9.64 8.61 -7.76
C THR A 64 9.93 10.02 -7.23
N ARG A 65 9.67 11.02 -8.07
CA ARG A 65 9.59 12.44 -7.70
C ARG A 65 8.33 12.59 -6.85
N ALA A 66 8.46 12.85 -5.54
CA ALA A 66 7.26 13.16 -4.76
C ALA A 66 6.58 14.36 -5.41
N VAL A 67 5.31 14.15 -5.74
CA VAL A 67 4.40 15.16 -6.26
C VAL A 67 4.35 16.26 -5.19
N SER A 68 4.78 17.46 -5.56
CA SER A 68 4.54 18.65 -4.75
C SER A 68 3.04 18.83 -4.63
N ALA A 69 2.52 18.57 -3.43
CA ALA A 69 1.18 18.98 -3.02
C ALA A 69 1.16 20.50 -2.81
#